data_AF-A0AAD6RGD0-F1
#
_entry.id   AF-A0AAD6RGD0-F1
#
_cell.length_a   1.000
_cell.length_b   1.000
_cell.length_c   1.000
_cell.angle_alpha   90.00
_cell.angle_beta   90.00
_cell.angle_gamma   90.00
#
_symmetry.space_group_name_H-M   'P 1'
#
loop_
_entity.id
_entity.type
_entity.pdbx_description
1 polymer ?
#
loop_
_entity_poly.entity_id
_entity_poly.type
_entity_poly.pdbx_seq_one_letter_code
_entity_poly.pdbx_strand_id
1 'polypeptide(L)'
;MDVLNVMIQEKPVVIFSKTNPTVYELDRIPNGQQIERALVLLGFGQSVPAVFIGQRLVGNERQVMSLHVQNQLVPLLIQAGAIWI
;
A
#
# COMPACT_ATOMS: atom_id res chain seq x y z
N MET A 1 10.87 17.67 10.39
CA MET A 1 10.65 16.22 10.62
C MET A 1 9.50 15.84 9.72
N ASP A 2 9.84 15.42 8.51
CA ASP A 2 8.92 15.18 7.41
C ASP A 2 8.11 13.92 7.65
N VAL A 3 6.78 14.08 7.70
CA VAL A 3 5.79 13.00 7.80
C VAL A 3 5.97 11.93 6.72
N LEU A 4 6.50 12.31 5.55
CA LEU A 4 6.89 11.40 4.47
C LEU A 4 8.00 10.44 4.89
N ASN A 5 8.96 10.89 5.71
CA ASN A 5 10.07 10.04 6.16
C ASN A 5 9.60 8.99 7.17
N VAL A 6 8.60 9.33 8.00
CA VAL A 6 7.94 8.38 8.92
C VAL A 6 7.14 7.32 8.14
N MET A 7 6.43 7.73 7.08
CA MET A 7 5.69 6.82 6.22
C MET A 7 6.57 5.85 5.41
N ILE A 8 7.83 6.22 5.16
CA ILE A 8 8.82 5.40 4.45
C ILE A 8 9.61 4.51 5.43
N GLN A 9 9.73 4.90 6.71
CA GLN A 9 10.59 4.19 7.67
C GLN A 9 9.87 3.33 8.72
N GLU A 10 8.59 3.54 9.03
CA GLU A 10 7.84 2.67 9.95
C GLU A 10 6.44 2.31 9.39
N LYS A 11 6.28 1.01 9.11
CA LYS A 11 5.31 0.36 8.21
C LYS A 11 3.84 0.46 8.61
N PRO A 12 2.94 0.64 7.61
CA PRO A 12 1.65 -0.06 7.59
C PRO A 12 0.92 -0.06 6.23
N VAL A 13 0.89 -1.19 5.51
CA VAL A 13 0.41 -1.22 4.12
C VAL A 13 0.11 -2.66 3.69
N VAL A 14 -0.91 -2.93 2.85
CA VAL A 14 -0.90 -4.20 2.10
C VAL A 14 0.26 -4.17 1.10
N ILE A 15 1.39 -4.76 1.49
CA ILE A 15 2.64 -4.75 0.72
C ILE A 15 2.68 -6.02 -0.11
N PHE A 16 2.61 -5.90 -1.43
CA PHE A 16 3.09 -6.95 -2.32
C PHE A 16 4.62 -6.86 -2.35
N SER A 17 5.28 -7.65 -1.48
CA SER A 17 6.74 -7.79 -1.47
C SER A 17 7.14 -8.99 -2.33
N LYS A 18 8.43 -9.03 -2.70
CA LYS A 18 9.19 -9.97 -3.53
C LYS A 18 8.80 -11.46 -3.49
N THR A 19 8.12 -11.92 -2.44
CA THR A 19 7.79 -13.33 -2.21
C THR A 19 6.40 -13.59 -1.63
N ASN A 20 5.66 -12.59 -1.14
CA ASN A 20 4.27 -12.76 -0.68
C ASN A 20 3.59 -11.40 -0.39
N PRO A 21 2.26 -11.29 -0.61
CA PRO A 21 1.49 -10.17 -0.05
C PRO A 21 1.53 -10.20 1.47
N THR A 22 1.78 -9.05 2.10
CA THR A 22 1.69 -8.87 3.55
C THR A 22 0.52 -7.94 3.85
N VAL A 23 -0.41 -8.37 4.70
CA VAL A 23 -1.55 -7.56 5.13
C VAL A 23 -1.29 -7.08 6.56
N TYR A 24 -1.58 -5.80 6.81
CA TYR A 24 -1.45 -5.18 8.13
C TYR A 24 -2.82 -4.67 8.54
N GLU A 25 -3.38 -5.25 9.60
CA GLU A 25 -4.66 -4.85 10.18
C GLU A 25 -4.40 -3.69 11.16
N LEU A 26 -4.86 -2.48 10.83
CA LEU A 26 -4.53 -1.27 11.58
C LEU A 26 -5.03 -1.32 13.03
N ASP A 27 -6.16 -1.97 13.29
CA ASP A 27 -6.71 -2.18 14.63
C ASP A 27 -5.81 -3.05 15.53
N ARG A 28 -4.89 -3.82 14.94
CA ARG A 28 -3.96 -4.69 15.66
C ARG A 28 -2.55 -4.11 15.81
N ILE A 29 -2.33 -2.86 15.40
CA ILE A 29 -1.02 -2.21 15.44
C ILE A 29 -1.04 -1.08 16.47
N PRO A 30 -0.03 -0.97 17.36
CA PRO A 30 0.00 0.04 18.42
C PRO A 30 -0.20 1.50 17.96
N ASN A 31 0.26 1.85 16.75
CA ASN A 31 0.10 3.18 16.16
C ASN A 31 -0.95 3.24 15.02
N GLY A 32 -1.81 2.23 14.90
CA GLY A 32 -2.78 2.09 13.80
C GLY A 32 -3.69 3.30 13.57
N GLN A 33 -4.14 3.96 14.65
CA GLN A 33 -4.98 5.16 14.53
C GLN A 33 -4.23 6.36 13.94
N GLN A 34 -2.93 6.48 14.22
CA GLN A 34 -2.10 7.56 13.67
C GLN A 34 -1.90 7.35 12.16
N ILE A 35 -1.75 6.09 11.76
CA ILE A 35 -1.63 5.66 10.38
C ILE A 35 -2.93 5.93 9.61
N GLU A 36 -4.07 5.53 10.18
CA GLU A 36 -5.38 5.77 9.58
C GLU A 36 -5.59 7.27 9.30
N ARG A 37 -5.25 8.13 10.27
CA ARG A 37 -5.30 9.59 10.08
C ARG A 37 -4.37 10.07 8.95
N ALA A 38 -3.16 9.51 8.85
CA ALA A 38 -2.24 9.85 7.77
C ALA A 38 -2.79 9.45 6.40
N LEU A 39 -3.41 8.27 6.29
CA LEU A 39 -4.09 7.83 5.05
C LEU A 39 -5.23 8.78 4.68
N VAL A 40 -6.05 9.19 5.65
CA VAL A 40 -7.12 10.20 5.45
C VAL A 40 -6.56 11.52 4.91
N LEU A 41 -5.47 12.01 5.48
CA LEU A 41 -4.80 13.23 5.00
C LEU A 41 -4.24 13.09 3.57
N LEU A 42 -3.91 11.87 3.15
CA LEU A 42 -3.46 11.57 1.79
C LEU A 42 -4.62 11.35 0.79
N GLY A 43 -5.87 11.59 1.21
CA GLY A 43 -7.04 11.42 0.36
C GLY A 43 -7.57 9.99 0.29
N PHE A 44 -6.97 9.07 1.04
CA PHE A 44 -7.54 7.75 1.30
C PHE A 44 -8.50 7.94 2.46
N GLY A 45 -9.78 8.20 2.19
CA GLY A 45 -10.78 8.43 3.24
C GLY A 45 -10.91 7.24 4.23
N GLN A 46 -12.11 6.97 4.76
CA GLN A 46 -12.30 5.81 5.64
C GLN A 46 -12.12 4.43 4.96
N SER A 47 -11.79 4.39 3.67
CA SER A 47 -11.63 3.16 2.91
C SER A 47 -10.20 2.67 2.96
N VAL A 48 -9.88 1.92 4.01
CA VAL A 48 -8.96 0.78 3.84
C VAL A 48 -9.54 -0.18 2.79
N PRO A 49 -8.69 -0.90 2.05
CA PRO A 49 -7.24 -0.97 2.16
C PRO A 49 -6.51 0.14 1.39
N ALA A 50 -5.38 0.61 1.93
CA ALA A 50 -4.35 1.31 1.15
C ALA A 50 -3.31 0.29 0.65
N VAL A 51 -3.14 0.22 -0.67
CA VAL A 51 -2.27 -0.77 -1.33
C VAL A 51 -1.01 -0.10 -1.84
N PHE A 52 0.14 -0.68 -1.49
CA PHE A 52 1.42 -0.21 -2.03
C PHE A 52 2.14 -1.38 -2.70
N ILE A 53 2.83 -1.04 -3.78
CA ILE A 53 3.60 -1.98 -4.60
C ILE A 53 4.98 -1.36 -4.78
N GLY A 54 6.04 -2.08 -4.42
CA GLY A 54 7.40 -1.57 -4.55
C GLY A 54 7.65 -0.27 -3.77
N GLN A 55 7.11 -0.16 -2.54
CA GLN A 55 7.19 1.03 -1.67
C GLN A 55 6.41 2.26 -2.19
N ARG A 56 5.66 2.14 -3.28
CA ARG A 56 4.84 3.22 -3.84
C ARG A 56 3.36 2.99 -3.53
N LEU A 57 2.70 4.01 -3.00
CA LEU A 57 1.24 4.03 -2.85
C LEU A 57 0.58 3.95 -4.24
N VAL A 58 -0.12 2.85 -4.49
CA VAL A 58 -0.77 2.59 -5.79
C VAL A 58 -2.24 3.00 -5.77
N GLY A 59 -2.92 2.80 -4.63
CA GLY A 59 -4.32 3.15 -4.51
C GLY A 59 -5.09 2.28 -3.55
N ASN A 60 -6.41 2.44 -3.57
CA ASN A 60 -7.34 1.60 -2.84
C ASN A 60 -7.67 0.32 -3.63
N GLU A 61 -8.60 -0.50 -3.11
CA GLU A 61 -9.02 -1.74 -3.74
C GLU A 61 -9.55 -1.54 -5.16
N ARG A 62 -10.32 -0.47 -5.41
CA ARG A 62 -10.90 -0.19 -6.73
C ARG A 62 -9.85 0.21 -7.76
N GLN A 63 -8.87 1.00 -7.35
CA GLN A 63 -7.78 1.42 -8.22
C GLN A 63 -6.90 0.23 -8.61
N VAL A 64 -6.59 -0.65 -7.64
CA VAL A 64 -5.84 -1.89 -7.93
C VAL A 64 -6.61 -2.82 -8.85
N MET A 65 -7.92 -2.99 -8.65
CA MET A 65 -8.76 -3.78 -9.55
C MET A 65 -8.84 -3.18 -10.95
N SER A 66 -8.90 -1.84 -11.07
CA SER A 66 -8.84 -1.18 -12.38
C SER A 66 -7.52 -1.47 -13.10
N LEU A 67 -6.39 -1.41 -12.39
CA LEU A 67 -5.08 -1.77 -12.96
C LEU A 67 -5.01 -3.24 -13.42
N HIS A 68 -5.68 -4.15 -12.70
CA HIS A 68 -5.77 -5.55 -13.12
C HIS A 68 -6.55 -5.70 -14.44
N VAL A 69 -7.73 -5.10 -14.53
CA VAL A 69 -8.57 -5.11 -15.75
C VAL A 69 -7.87 -4.45 -16.94
N GLN A 70 -7.06 -3.42 -16.68
CA GLN A 70 -6.26 -2.71 -17.70
C GLN A 70 -4.95 -3.44 -18.06
N ASN A 71 -4.67 -4.61 -17.49
CA ASN A 71 -3.39 -5.34 -17.65
C ASN A 71 -2.14 -4.53 -17.23
N GLN A 72 -2.30 -3.51 -16.38
CA GLN A 72 -1.22 -2.67 -15.88
C GLN A 72 -0.66 -3.15 -14.54
N LEU A 73 -1.40 -4.00 -13.81
CA LEU A 73 -0.97 -4.49 -12.51
C LEU A 73 0.26 -5.41 -12.59
N VAL A 74 0.30 -6.33 -13.56
CA VAL A 74 1.42 -7.28 -13.71
C VAL A 74 2.75 -6.55 -14.00
N PRO A 75 2.84 -5.59 -14.94
CA PRO A 75 4.04 -4.77 -15.12
C PRO A 75 4.51 -4.07 -13.84
N LEU A 76 3.60 -3.53 -13.02
CA LEU A 76 3.96 -2.90 -11.75
C LEU A 76 4.55 -3.90 -10.75
N LEU A 77 4.01 -5.12 -10.70
CA LEU A 77 4.52 -6.19 -9.84
C LEU A 77 5.91 -6.66 -10.28
N ILE A 78 6.17 -6.74 -11.60
CA ILE A 78 7.51 -7.04 -12.14
C ILE A 78 8.50 -5.93 -11.79
N GLN A 79 8.12 -4.66 -11.99
CA GLN A 79 8.97 -3.52 -11.62
C GLN A 79 9.30 -3.47 -10.12
N ALA A 80 8.35 -3.90 -9.28
CA ALA A 80 8.57 -4.04 -7.84
C ALA A 80 9.35 -5.30 -7.43
N GLY A 81 9.69 -6.17 -8.39
CA GLY A 81 10.35 -7.45 -8.16
C GLY A 81 9.48 -8.50 -7.45
N ALA A 82 8.16 -8.28 -7.40
CA ALA A 82 7.19 -9.19 -6.77
C ALA A 82 6.91 -10.44 -7.62
N ILE A 83 7.13 -10.36 -8.93
CA ILE A 83 6.98 -11.46 -9.89
C ILE A 83 8.24 -11.49 -10.78
N TRP A 84 8.68 -12.70 -11.11
CA TRP A 84 9.74 -12.98 -12.07
C TRP A 84 9.13 -13.84 -13.19
N ILE A 85 9.50 -13.56 -14.45
CA ILE A 85 9.12 -14.35 -15.64
C ILE A 85 10.39 -14.97 -16.21
#